data_AF-A0A842TE59-F1
#
_entry.id   AF-A0A842TE59-F1
#
_cell.length_a   1.000
_cell.length_b   1.000
_cell.length_c   1.000
_cell.angle_alpha   90.00
_cell.angle_beta   90.00
_cell.angle_gamma   90.00
#
_symmetry.space_group_name_H-M   'P 1'
#
loop_
_entity.id
_entity.type
_entity.pdbx_description
1 polymer ?
#
loop_
_entity_poly.entity_id
_entity_poly.type
_entity_poly.pdbx_seq_one_letter_code
_entity_poly.pdbx_strand_id
1 'polypeptide(L)' 'MYPKLEIREISEKCNEFPDVVINVVKEMIDNGEIYAEYFKNSKSIAFNKLANINEMDGLLESYRVS' A
#
# COMPACT_ATOMS: atom_id res chain seq x y z
N MET A 1 8.07 10.03 -8.51
CA MET A 1 6.66 10.46 -8.31
C MET A 1 6.05 9.50 -7.32
N TYR A 2 5.53 9.99 -6.18
CA TYR A 2 4.78 9.16 -5.22
C TYR A 2 3.32 9.12 -5.68
N PRO A 3 2.82 8.02 -6.27
CA PRO A 3 1.41 7.90 -6.61
C PRO A 3 0.60 8.03 -5.32
N LYS A 4 -0.42 8.87 -5.34
CA LYS A 4 -1.36 9.03 -4.23
C LYS A 4 -2.66 8.34 -4.56
N LEU A 5 -3.20 7.60 -3.60
CA LEU A 5 -4.57 7.06 -3.64
C LEU A 5 -5.35 7.60 -2.45
N GLU A 6 -6.59 7.97 -2.69
CA GLU A 6 -7.50 8.35 -1.61
C GLU A 6 -8.11 7.09 -0.98
N ILE A 7 -8.27 7.10 0.35
CA ILE A 7 -8.92 6.00 1.08
C ILE A 7 -10.32 5.73 0.52
N ARG A 8 -11.03 6.77 0.07
CA ARG A 8 -12.37 6.63 -0.52
C ARG A 8 -12.34 5.80 -1.80
N GLU A 9 -11.37 6.02 -2.68
CA GLU A 9 -11.22 5.26 -3.93
C GLU A 9 -10.95 3.78 -3.65
N ILE A 10 -10.15 3.49 -2.62
CA ILE A 10 -9.84 2.12 -2.21
C ILE A 10 -11.07 1.46 -1.58
N SER A 11 -11.75 2.17 -0.69
CA SER A 11 -13.00 1.75 -0.05
C SER A 11 -14.07 1.40 -1.08
N GLU A 12 -14.27 2.23 -2.10
CA GLU A 12 -15.22 1.97 -3.19
C GLU A 12 -14.84 0.72 -4.00
N LYS A 13 -13.56 0.53 -4.34
CA LYS A 13 -13.10 -0.64 -5.11
C LYS A 13 -13.17 -1.93 -4.31
N CYS A 14 -12.91 -1.87 -3.01
CA CYS A 14 -12.94 -3.03 -2.13
C CYS A 14 -14.35 -3.33 -1.60
N ASN A 15 -15.31 -2.41 -1.77
CA ASN A 15 -16.63 -2.46 -1.14
C ASN A 15 -16.55 -2.61 0.39
N GLU A 16 -15.63 -1.85 0.99
CA GLU A 16 -15.31 -1.91 2.43
C GLU A 16 -15.38 -0.52 3.07
N PHE A 17 -15.57 -0.47 4.39
CA PHE A 17 -15.64 0.81 5.10
C PHE A 17 -14.27 1.53 5.13
N PRO A 18 -14.22 2.87 5.00
CA PRO A 18 -12.97 3.63 5.03
C PRO A 18 -12.09 3.36 6.26
N ASP A 19 -12.70 3.15 7.43
CA ASP A 19 -11.96 2.90 8.67
C ASP A 19 -11.30 1.50 8.67
N VAL A 20 -11.96 0.50 8.07
CA VAL A 20 -11.37 -0.84 7.86
C VAL A 20 -10.18 -0.73 6.93
N VAL A 21 -10.33 -0.01 5.81
CA VAL A 21 -9.24 0.23 4.85
C VAL A 21 -8.06 0.94 5.52
N ILE A 22 -8.31 1.98 6.33
CA ILE A 22 -7.26 2.71 7.05
C ILE A 22 -6.50 1.78 8.01
N ASN A 23 -7.20 0.92 8.74
CA ASN A 23 -6.57 0.01 9.69
C ASN A 23 -5.70 -1.01 8.97
N VAL A 24 -6.23 -1.67 7.93
CA VAL A 24 -5.48 -2.66 7.14
C VAL A 24 -4.26 -2.02 6.50
N VAL A 25 -4.39 -0.84 5.88
CA VAL A 25 -3.26 -0.16 5.24
C VAL A 25 -2.17 0.17 6.25
N LYS A 26 -2.54 0.62 7.46
CA LYS A 26 -1.55 0.91 8.50
C LYS A 26 -0.82 -0.36 8.92
N GLU A 27 -1.55 -1.46 9.13
CA GLU A 27 -0.95 -2.76 9.46
C GLU A 27 0.04 -3.20 8.36
N MET A 28 -0.34 -3.07 7.09
CA MET A 28 0.55 -3.41 5.96
C MET A 28 1.81 -2.53 5.91
N ILE A 29 1.71 -1.24 6.25
CA ILE A 29 2.87 -0.35 6.34
C ILE A 29 3.76 -0.74 7.52
N ASP A 30 3.16 -0.97 8.70
CA ASP A 30 3.87 -1.29 9.93
C ASP A 30 4.58 -2.65 9.84
N ASN A 31 3.97 -3.62 9.15
CA ASN A 31 4.56 -4.92 8.85
C ASN A 31 5.63 -4.87 7.74
N GLY A 32 5.79 -3.73 7.07
CA GLY A 32 6.70 -3.58 5.93
C GLY A 32 6.24 -4.30 4.66
N GLU A 33 4.97 -4.71 4.57
CA GLU A 33 4.38 -5.36 3.39
C GLU A 33 4.21 -4.37 2.23
N ILE A 34 4.03 -3.08 2.54
CA ILE A 34 4.01 -2.00 1.55
C ILE A 34 4.84 -0.81 2.02
N TYR A 35 5.63 -0.25 1.11
CA TYR A 35 6.34 1.01 1.36
C TYR A 35 5.44 2.20 1.00
N ALA A 36 4.76 2.74 1.99
CA ALA A 36 3.87 3.88 1.82
C ALA A 36 3.78 4.77 3.07
N GLU A 37 3.24 5.97 2.90
CA GLU A 37 2.92 6.89 4.00
C GLU A 37 1.43 7.24 3.99
N TYR A 38 0.78 7.11 5.14
CA TYR A 38 -0.62 7.46 5.33
C TYR A 38 -0.77 8.90 5.87
N PHE A 39 -1.46 9.75 5.11
CA PHE A 39 -1.76 11.13 5.48
C PHE A 39 -3.15 11.23 6.10
N LYS A 40 -3.20 11.30 7.43
CA LYS A 40 -4.47 11.35 8.19
C LYS A 40 -5.37 12.52 7.79
N ASN A 41 -4.81 13.71 7.57
CA ASN A 41 -5.58 14.92 7.27
C ASN A 41 -6.29 14.85 5.91
N SER A 42 -5.61 14.30 4.90
CA SER A 42 -6.17 14.15 3.55
C SER A 42 -6.80 12.78 3.30
N LYS A 43 -6.75 11.85 4.27
CA LYS A 43 -7.16 10.46 4.13
C LYS A 43 -6.63 9.84 2.83
N SER A 44 -5.33 9.96 2.60
CA SER A 44 -4.67 9.46 1.40
C SER A 44 -3.38 8.73 1.73
N ILE A 45 -2.97 7.86 0.81
CA ILE A 45 -1.77 7.04 0.93
C ILE A 45 -0.84 7.43 -0.21
N ALA A 46 0.42 7.74 0.10
CA ALA A 46 1.44 7.97 -0.92
C ALA A 46 2.40 6.77 -0.98
N PHE A 47 2.49 6.14 -2.15
CA PHE A 47 3.29 4.94 -2.33
C PHE A 47 4.71 5.29 -2.77
N ASN A 48 5.71 4.67 -2.13
CA ASN A 48 7.06 4.65 -2.68
C ASN A 48 7.12 3.60 -3.80
N LYS A 49 6.77 4.03 -5.02
CA LYS A 49 6.63 3.13 -6.17
C LYS A 49 7.87 2.30 -6.45
N LEU A 50 9.07 2.88 -6.31
CA LEU A 50 10.32 2.17 -6.60
C LEU A 50 10.60 1.10 -5.55
N ALA A 51 10.42 1.39 -4.27
CA ALA A 51 10.64 0.43 -3.20
C ALA A 51 9.71 -0.79 -3.33
N ASN A 52 8.41 -0.55 -3.59
CA ASN A 52 7.45 -1.64 -3.78
C ASN A 52 7.78 -2.49 -5.04
N ILE A 53 8.18 -1.88 -6.16
CA ILE A 53 8.57 -2.62 -7.37
C ILE A 53 9.80 -3.50 -7.09
N ASN A 54 10.82 -2.93 -6.45
CA ASN A 54 12.05 -3.67 -6.15
C ASN A 54 11.80 -4.87 -5.24
N GLU A 55 10.90 -4.73 -4.26
CA GLU A 55 10.50 -5.84 -3.39
C GLU A 55 9.75 -6.93 -4.16
N MET A 56 8.81 -6.54 -5.02
CA MET A 56 8.12 -7.49 -5.90
C MET A 56 9.07 -8.22 -6.84
N ASP A 57 10.03 -7.53 -7.44
CA ASP A 57 11.05 -8.13 -8.30
C ASP A 57 11.93 -9.12 -7.52
N GLY A 58 12.35 -8.76 -6.31
CA GLY A 58 13.11 -9.65 -5.42
C GLY A 58 12.32 -10.90 -5.01
N LEU A 59 11.03 -10.74 -4.70
CA LEU A 59 10.13 -11.86 -4.42
C LEU A 59 10.01 -12.79 -5.63
N LEU A 60 9.73 -12.24 -6.82
CA LEU A 60 9.62 -13.03 -8.06
C LEU A 60 10.93 -13.76 -8.40
N GLU A 61 12.08 -13.13 -8.15
CA GLU A 61 13.38 -13.78 -8.32
C GLU A 61 13.53 -14.96 -7.37
N SER A 62 13.16 -14.82 -6.10
CA SER A 62 13.22 -15.92 -5.12
C SER A 62 12.39 -17.14 -5.53
N TYR A 63 11.24 -16.93 -6.17
CA TYR A 63 10.38 -18.01 -6.70
C TYR A 63 10.83 -18.58 -8.04
N ARG A 64 11.68 -17.86 -8.79
CA ARG A 64 12.22 -18.37 -10.08
C ARG A 64 13.36 -19.36 -9.89
N VAL A 65 14.05 -19.29 -8.76
CA VAL A 65 15.24 -20.12 -8.45
C VAL A 65 14.87 -21.28 -7.49
N SER A 66 13.63 -21.33 -7.00
CA SER A 66 13.03 -22.45 -6.25
C SER A 66 12.33 -23.44 -7.17
#